data_AF-A0A662DR39-F1
#
_entry.id   AF-A0A662DR39-F1
#
_cell.length_a   1.000
_cell.length_b   1.000
_cell.length_c   1.000
_cell.angle_alpha   90.00
_cell.angle_beta   90.00
_cell.angle_gamma   90.00
#
_symmetry.space_group_name_H-M   'P 1'
#
loop_
_entity.id
_entity.type
_entity.pdbx_description
1 polymer ?
#
loop_
_entity_poly.entity_id
_entity_poly.type
_entity_poly.pdbx_seq_one_letter_code
_entity_poly.pdbx_strand_id
1 'polypeptide(L)' 'MAQSDMRGGNYAAELQAPEVYCERRRRLREALDGGMAVLWGNGDDRGAGDVGTFRQDSVFFYLTGVELPNAVLALRADED' A
#
# COMPACT_ATOMS: atom_id res chain seq x y z
N MET A 1 -10.25 22.71 7.32
CA MET A 1 -10.13 21.29 6.89
C MET A 1 -8.70 20.89 7.16
N ALA A 2 -8.47 20.02 8.15
CA ALA A 2 -7.12 19.57 8.47
C ALA A 2 -6.67 18.65 7.34
N GLN A 3 -5.79 19.15 6.49
CA GLN A 3 -5.12 18.35 5.47
C GLN A 3 -4.12 17.48 6.22
N SER A 4 -4.55 16.27 6.59
CA SER A 4 -3.64 15.25 7.08
C SER A 4 -2.57 15.03 6.02
N ASP A 5 -1.31 15.07 6.41
CA ASP A 5 -0.12 14.91 5.56
C ASP A 5 0.00 13.43 5.10
N MET A 6 -1.04 12.90 4.48
CA MET A 6 -1.08 11.55 3.89
C MET A 6 -0.74 11.65 2.41
N ARG A 7 0.53 11.93 2.12
CA ARG A 7 1.03 11.91 0.74
C ARG A 7 0.80 10.53 0.12
N GLY A 8 -0.13 10.49 -0.83
CA GLY A 8 -0.52 9.26 -1.52
C GLY A 8 -1.31 8.26 -0.69
N GLY A 9 -2.13 8.72 0.24
CA GLY A 9 -3.12 7.89 0.93
C GLY A 9 -4.46 8.59 1.16
N ASN A 10 -4.73 9.66 0.41
CA ASN A 10 -5.92 10.49 0.61
C ASN A 10 -7.19 9.71 0.28
N TYR A 11 -7.22 8.96 -0.82
CA TYR A 11 -8.37 8.13 -1.16
C TYR A 11 -8.46 6.90 -0.25
N ALA A 12 -7.33 6.29 0.12
CA ALA A 12 -7.31 5.22 1.10
C ALA A 12 -7.92 5.64 2.45
N ALA A 13 -7.63 6.85 2.92
CA ALA A 13 -8.19 7.39 4.16
C ALA A 13 -9.68 7.70 4.09
N GLU A 14 -10.22 8.01 2.91
CA GLU A 14 -11.67 8.11 2.67
C GLU A 14 -12.34 6.74 2.72
N LEU A 15 -11.64 5.69 2.28
CA LEU A 15 -12.19 4.33 2.25
C LEU A 15 -12.16 3.64 3.60
N GLN A 16 -11.04 3.72 4.33
CA GLN A 16 -10.80 2.97 5.56
C GLN A 16 -9.89 3.77 6.51
N ALA A 17 -10.07 3.57 7.81
CA ALA A 17 -9.16 4.13 8.80
C ALA A 17 -7.76 3.49 8.69
N PRO A 18 -6.66 4.21 9.01
CA PRO A 18 -5.29 3.69 8.92
C PRO A 18 -5.08 2.35 9.64
N GLU A 19 -5.79 2.15 10.76
CA GLU A 19 -5.73 0.95 11.59
C GLU A 19 -6.16 -0.31 10.84
N VAL A 20 -7.05 -0.18 9.84
CA VAL A 20 -7.49 -1.30 9.00
C VAL A 20 -6.33 -1.83 8.17
N TYR A 21 -5.51 -0.95 7.59
CA TYR A 21 -4.33 -1.35 6.83
C TYR A 21 -3.25 -1.94 7.75
N CYS A 22 -3.07 -1.38 8.94
CA CYS A 22 -2.19 -1.95 9.97
C CYS A 22 -2.60 -3.38 10.36
N GLU A 23 -3.89 -3.60 10.60
CA GLU A 23 -4.46 -4.90 10.96
C GLU A 23 -4.30 -5.94 9.84
N ARG A 24 -4.49 -5.54 8.58
CA ARG A 24 -4.25 -6.43 7.42
C ARG A 24 -2.79 -6.86 7.34
N ARG A 25 -1.83 -5.94 7.56
CA ARG A 25 -0.40 -6.28 7.59
C ARG A 25 -0.05 -7.15 8.80
N ARG A 26 -0.67 -6.93 9.97
CA ARG A 26 -0.49 -7.80 11.15
C ARG A 26 -0.88 -9.24 10.82
N ARG A 27 -2.08 -9.45 10.27
CA ARG A 27 -2.55 -10.80 9.85
C ARG A 27 -1.63 -11.44 8.82
N LEU A 28 -1.09 -10.64 7.90
CA LEU A 28 -0.11 -11.15 6.94
C LEU A 28 1.18 -11.60 7.65
N ARG A 29 1.72 -10.81 8.59
CA ARG A 29 2.91 -11.21 9.37
C ARG A 29 2.69 -12.50 10.14
N GLU A 30 1.55 -12.64 10.79
CA GLU A 30 1.19 -13.84 11.57
C GLU A 30 1.03 -15.08 10.69
N ALA A 31 0.65 -14.90 9.43
CA ALA A 31 0.56 -15.98 8.46
C ALA A 31 1.90 -16.31 7.78
N LEU A 32 2.92 -15.46 7.91
CA LEU A 32 4.26 -15.74 7.41
C LEU A 32 4.96 -16.64 8.43
N ASP A 33 5.22 -17.89 8.05
CA ASP A 33 5.99 -18.88 8.82
C ASP A 33 7.50 -18.57 8.78
N GLY A 34 7.85 -17.33 9.15
CA GLY A 34 9.19 -16.75 9.05
C GLY A 34 9.48 -16.02 7.72
N GLY A 35 10.66 -15.40 7.67
CA GLY A 35 11.17 -14.72 6.46
C GLY A 35 10.64 -13.31 6.24
N MET A 36 10.58 -12.89 4.97
CA MET A 36 10.16 -11.56 4.55
C MET A 36 9.30 -11.62 3.28
N ALA A 37 8.13 -10.98 3.34
CA ALA A 37 7.32 -10.69 2.17
C ALA A 37 7.76 -9.36 1.54
N VAL A 38 7.98 -9.37 0.23
CA VAL A 38 8.28 -8.17 -0.57
C VAL A 38 7.24 -8.06 -1.68
N LEU A 39 6.49 -6.96 -1.70
CA LEU A 39 5.50 -6.68 -2.72
C LEU A 39 5.86 -5.37 -3.43
N TRP A 40 5.96 -5.45 -4.75
CA TRP A 40 6.14 -4.29 -5.62
C TRP A 40 4.78 -3.67 -5.89
N GLY A 41 4.66 -2.37 -5.66
CA GLY A 41 3.56 -1.58 -6.20
C GLY A 41 3.77 -1.33 -7.69
N ASN A 42 2.71 -0.89 -8.36
CA ASN A 42 2.76 -0.50 -9.76
C ASN A 42 3.70 0.69 -9.96
N GLY A 43 4.42 0.64 -11.08
CA GLY A 43 5.06 1.81 -11.66
C GLY A 43 4.06 2.69 -12.40
N ASP A 44 4.50 3.90 -12.72
CA ASP A 44 3.75 4.80 -13.59
C ASP A 44 4.44 4.86 -14.95
N ASP A 45 4.07 3.91 -15.83
CA ASP A 45 4.68 3.77 -17.17
C ASP A 45 4.04 4.71 -18.21
N ARG A 46 3.20 5.65 -17.77
CA ARG A 46 2.50 6.59 -18.67
C ARG A 46 3.50 7.52 -19.36
N GLY A 47 3.45 7.54 -20.68
CA GLY A 47 4.22 8.42 -21.55
C GLY A 47 3.53 9.76 -21.80
N ALA A 48 4.22 10.63 -22.57
CA ALA A 48 3.67 11.92 -22.97
C ALA A 48 2.43 11.73 -23.88
N GLY A 49 1.27 12.18 -23.40
CA GLY A 49 -0.02 12.06 -24.11
C GLY A 49 -0.93 10.97 -23.58
N ASP A 50 -0.45 10.11 -22.67
CA ASP A 50 -1.29 9.12 -21.99
C ASP A 50 -2.24 9.82 -21.01
N VAL A 51 -3.51 9.47 -21.09
CA VAL A 51 -4.59 10.05 -20.28
C VAL A 51 -5.14 9.03 -19.29
N GLY A 52 -5.46 9.47 -18.07
CA GLY A 52 -6.02 8.63 -17.02
C GLY A 52 -5.42 8.95 -15.65
N THR A 53 -5.91 8.28 -14.61
CA THR A 53 -5.37 8.38 -13.24
C THR A 53 -4.55 7.13 -12.95
N PHE A 54 -3.39 7.28 -12.32
CA PHE A 54 -2.60 6.15 -11.85
C PHE A 54 -3.46 5.24 -10.96
N ARG A 55 -3.33 3.93 -11.14
CA ARG A 55 -4.01 2.93 -10.33
C ARG A 55 -3.00 1.94 -9.78
N GLN A 56 -3.02 1.80 -8.46
CA GLN A 56 -2.18 0.88 -7.73
C GLN A 56 -2.59 -0.58 -7.95
N ASP A 57 -1.63 -1.50 -7.76
CA ASP A 57 -1.93 -2.93 -7.61
C ASP A 57 -2.93 -3.14 -6.46
N SER A 58 -3.89 -4.04 -6.68
CA SER A 58 -5.00 -4.23 -5.75
C SER A 58 -4.57 -4.88 -4.43
N VAL A 59 -3.58 -5.77 -4.45
CA VAL A 59 -3.04 -6.41 -3.24
C VAL A 59 -2.18 -5.42 -2.46
N PHE A 60 -1.32 -4.69 -3.16
CA PHE A 60 -0.50 -3.63 -2.58
C PHE A 60 -1.38 -2.57 -1.91
N PHE A 61 -2.39 -2.06 -2.62
CA PHE A 61 -3.32 -1.08 -2.08
C PHE A 61 -4.13 -1.64 -0.91
N TYR A 62 -4.59 -2.90 -0.98
CA TYR A 62 -5.32 -3.54 0.12
C TYR A 62 -4.48 -3.58 1.41
N LEU A 63 -3.19 -3.87 1.31
CA LEU A 63 -2.29 -3.98 2.47
C LEU A 63 -1.78 -2.62 2.97
N THR A 64 -1.66 -1.62 2.10
CA THR A 64 -0.93 -0.38 2.42
C THR A 64 -1.79 0.88 2.40
N GLY A 65 -2.80 0.93 1.53
CA GLY A 65 -3.51 2.16 1.18
C GLY A 65 -2.65 3.16 0.39
N VAL A 66 -1.46 2.78 -0.06
CA VAL A 66 -0.54 3.69 -0.76
C VAL A 66 -0.90 3.79 -2.24
N GLU A 67 -1.06 5.02 -2.71
CA GLU A 67 -1.46 5.41 -4.07
C GLU A 67 -0.30 6.02 -4.87
N LEU A 68 0.91 6.04 -4.31
CA LEU A 68 2.09 6.49 -5.03
C LEU A 68 2.62 5.37 -5.94
N PRO A 69 3.04 5.70 -7.18
CA PRO A 69 3.74 4.75 -8.03
C PRO A 69 5.14 4.45 -7.50
N ASN A 70 5.72 3.35 -7.98
CA ASN A 70 7.10 2.95 -7.70
C ASN A 70 7.40 2.74 -6.20
N ALA A 71 6.41 2.26 -5.45
CA ALA A 71 6.54 1.93 -4.03
C ALA A 71 6.76 0.43 -3.82
N VAL A 72 7.38 0.07 -2.68
CA VAL A 72 7.60 -1.33 -2.27
C VAL A 72 7.16 -1.51 -0.83
N LEU A 73 6.43 -2.58 -0.54
CA LEU A 73 6.11 -3.04 0.80
C LEU A 73 7.10 -4.16 1.16
N ALA A 74 7.91 -3.93 2.18
CA ALA A 74 8.73 -4.96 2.80
C ALA A 74 8.15 -5.26 4.19
N LEU A 75 7.80 -6.52 4.43
CA LEU A 75 7.17 -6.97 5.66
C LEU A 75 7.90 -8.21 6.19
N ARG A 76 8.53 -8.08 7.36
CA ARG A 76 9.15 -9.20 8.06
C ARG A 76 8.09 -9.99 8.83
N ALA A 77 8.20 -11.31 8.87
CA ALA A 77 7.43 -12.13 9.79
C ALA A 77 7.75 -11.75 11.25
N ASP A 78 6.83 -12.08 12.16
CA ASP A 78 7.11 -11.95 13.58
C ASP A 78 8.16 -13.01 14.00
N GLU A 79 9.03 -12.67 14.96
CA GLU A 79 10.00 -13.61 15.55
C GLU A 79 9.34 -14.27 16.76
N ASP A 80 9.43 -15.61 16.87
CA ASP A 80 9.03 -16.36 18.07
C ASP A 80 9.86 -15.98 19.32
#